data_AF-A0A2T5ISJ4-F1
#
_entry.id   AF-A0A2T5ISJ4-F1
#
_cell.length_a   1.000
_cell.length_b   1.000
_cell.length_c   1.000
_cell.angle_alpha   90.00
_cell.angle_beta   90.00
_cell.angle_gamma   90.00
#
_symmetry.space_group_name_H-M   'P 1'
#
loop_
_entity.id
_entity.type
_entity.pdbx_description
1 polymer ?
#
loop_
_entity_poly.entity_id
_entity_poly.type
_entity_poly.pdbx_seq_one_letter_code
_entity_poly.pdbx_strand_id
1 'polypeptide(L)'
;MCFLYWFFSVLDFLKVLTKNIKEILLFFLRKTFFRLNNFISDIFISNIIGNEKDESIAKETKNISKILIGIVLLAFSIMVVVFLIDFLNPPLQDNLVAECQNKCSPKNVIDTENKVDLGPFGDFFGGMLNPIFTFLTFFGIVITIVMQRVELKLTRDEYSKTNQEIKRQTIENQFFNLIDLHNKICAELLLPAKNISQEVLMGKSSITNNKKIYDIYQNTHKDQYIGRQVFSELYDILRFSDSGMNVSVKVFIGRYKKIQNSHNYIFGHYFRNLFQILKFIAEMELDEEKKYKYAKIIRAQMSTMELAILLINCTENMVDKGEFRNLLVKFSFLKHLGLDLKKDGKNEIVRLKGVSSDFISINVLKYFLDLDNTCDDKKLGAFGNSESVRGIASIIGWIKP
;
A
#
# COMPACT_ATOMS: atom_id res chain seq x y z
N MET A 1 -6.97 -87.18 -18.15
CA MET A 1 -5.96 -87.47 -17.11
C MET A 1 -5.06 -86.28 -16.76
N CYS A 2 -4.62 -85.42 -17.68
CA CYS A 2 -3.78 -84.26 -17.34
C CYS A 2 -4.47 -83.17 -16.49
N PHE A 3 -5.79 -83.01 -16.59
CA PHE A 3 -6.54 -82.01 -15.81
C PHE A 3 -6.66 -82.38 -14.32
N LEU A 4 -6.75 -83.69 -14.02
CA LEU A 4 -6.77 -84.20 -12.64
C LEU A 4 -5.39 -84.11 -11.98
N TYR A 5 -4.31 -84.31 -12.75
CA TYR A 5 -2.94 -84.17 -12.25
C TYR A 5 -2.59 -82.70 -11.95
N TRP A 6 -3.06 -81.76 -12.77
CA TRP A 6 -2.94 -80.32 -12.52
C TRP A 6 -3.75 -79.87 -11.29
N PHE A 7 -4.97 -80.38 -11.14
CA PHE A 7 -5.83 -80.06 -9.98
C PHE A 7 -5.25 -80.56 -8.65
N PHE A 8 -4.70 -81.78 -8.59
CA PHE A 8 -4.04 -82.30 -7.38
C PHE A 8 -2.71 -81.60 -7.09
N SER A 9 -1.93 -81.25 -8.13
CA SER A 9 -0.68 -80.50 -7.95
C SER A 9 -0.91 -79.05 -7.49
N VAL A 10 -2.04 -78.44 -7.86
CA VAL A 10 -2.48 -77.12 -7.37
C VAL A 10 -3.03 -77.23 -5.94
N LEU A 11 -3.71 -78.32 -5.59
CA LEU A 11 -4.16 -78.57 -4.21
C LEU A 11 -3.00 -78.81 -3.24
N ASP A 12 -1.95 -79.53 -3.66
CA ASP A 12 -0.75 -79.74 -2.86
C ASP A 12 0.10 -78.45 -2.78
N PHE A 13 0.12 -77.63 -3.82
CA PHE A 13 0.71 -76.29 -3.79
C PHE A 13 -0.06 -75.34 -2.84
N LEU A 14 -1.39 -75.43 -2.80
CA LEU A 14 -2.25 -74.69 -1.86
C LEU A 14 -2.08 -75.17 -0.40
N LYS A 15 -1.86 -76.47 -0.17
CA LYS A 15 -1.52 -77.04 1.15
C LYS A 15 -0.11 -76.68 1.64
N VAL A 16 0.83 -76.46 0.73
CA VAL A 16 2.16 -75.91 1.07
C VAL A 16 2.07 -74.41 1.36
N LEU A 17 1.19 -73.69 0.64
CA LEU A 17 0.91 -72.28 0.90
C LEU A 17 0.35 -72.05 2.32
N THR A 18 -0.60 -72.88 2.79
CA THR A 18 -1.20 -72.72 4.14
C THR A 18 -0.20 -72.75 5.30
N LYS A 19 1.01 -73.29 5.11
CA LYS A 19 2.04 -73.33 6.15
C LYS A 19 2.91 -72.06 6.22
N ASN A 20 2.98 -71.27 5.15
CA ASN A 20 3.86 -70.09 5.01
C ASN A 20 3.15 -68.83 4.47
N ILE A 21 1.82 -68.80 4.41
CA ILE A 21 1.02 -67.65 3.95
C ILE A 21 1.39 -66.37 4.70
N LYS A 22 1.61 -66.43 6.03
CA LYS A 22 1.84 -65.23 6.83
C LYS A 22 3.07 -64.44 6.36
N GLU A 23 4.18 -65.11 6.06
CA GLU A 23 5.42 -64.45 5.61
C GLU A 23 5.37 -64.00 4.15
N ILE A 24 4.79 -64.80 3.25
CA ILE A 24 4.66 -64.44 1.83
C ILE A 24 3.71 -63.25 1.67
N LEU A 25 2.63 -63.22 2.45
CA LEU A 25 1.64 -62.16 2.41
C LEU A 25 2.19 -60.87 3.06
N LEU A 26 2.95 -60.99 4.16
CA LEU A 26 3.73 -59.87 4.73
C LEU A 26 4.75 -59.32 3.73
N PHE A 27 5.44 -60.18 2.98
CA PHE A 27 6.41 -59.77 1.96
C PHE A 27 5.75 -59.03 0.80
N PHE A 28 4.64 -59.57 0.28
CA PHE A 28 3.89 -58.92 -0.80
C PHE A 28 3.28 -57.59 -0.34
N LEU A 29 2.59 -57.57 0.81
CA LEU A 29 2.03 -56.35 1.40
C LEU A 29 3.10 -55.28 1.61
N ARG A 30 4.29 -55.64 2.12
CA ARG A 30 5.39 -54.69 2.35
C ARG A 30 5.94 -54.12 1.04
N LYS A 31 5.96 -54.93 -0.04
CA LYS A 31 6.49 -54.54 -1.34
C LYS A 31 5.50 -53.74 -2.19
N THR A 32 4.20 -54.06 -2.15
CA THR A 32 3.15 -53.23 -2.78
C THR A 32 2.92 -51.94 -2.01
N PHE A 33 2.95 -51.96 -0.67
CA PHE A 33 2.91 -50.75 0.17
C PHE A 33 4.03 -49.78 -0.17
N PHE A 34 5.28 -50.27 -0.29
CA PHE A 34 6.43 -49.42 -0.62
C PHE A 34 6.35 -48.83 -2.03
N ARG A 35 5.93 -49.61 -3.03
CA ARG A 35 5.83 -49.14 -4.42
C ARG A 35 4.68 -48.16 -4.64
N LEU A 36 3.52 -48.39 -4.00
CA LEU A 36 2.36 -47.52 -4.14
C LEU A 36 2.56 -46.19 -3.39
N ASN A 37 3.21 -46.23 -2.22
CA ASN A 37 3.57 -45.03 -1.45
C ASN A 37 4.53 -44.10 -2.23
N ASN A 38 5.54 -44.67 -2.90
CA ASN A 38 6.47 -43.89 -3.72
C ASN A 38 5.79 -43.32 -4.97
N PHE A 39 4.97 -44.11 -5.66
CA PHE A 39 4.27 -43.68 -6.88
C PHE A 39 3.26 -42.55 -6.64
N ILE A 40 2.49 -42.61 -5.54
CA ILE A 40 1.52 -41.57 -5.20
C ILE A 40 2.21 -40.32 -4.64
N SER A 41 3.29 -40.46 -3.88
CA SER A 41 4.13 -39.33 -3.47
C SER A 41 4.62 -38.55 -4.68
N ASP A 42 5.09 -39.22 -5.73
CA ASP A 42 5.65 -38.56 -6.91
C ASP A 42 4.58 -37.88 -7.77
N ILE A 43 3.41 -38.49 -7.96
CA ILE A 43 2.29 -37.89 -8.71
C ILE A 43 1.69 -36.68 -7.98
N PHE A 44 1.49 -36.78 -6.66
CA PHE A 44 0.85 -35.71 -5.87
C PHE A 44 1.78 -34.50 -5.68
N ILE A 45 3.09 -34.73 -5.54
CA ILE A 45 4.11 -33.66 -5.48
C ILE A 45 4.19 -32.89 -6.80
N SER A 46 4.05 -33.57 -7.95
CA SER A 46 4.16 -32.93 -9.27
C SER A 46 2.93 -32.08 -9.66
N ASN A 47 1.73 -32.46 -9.20
CA ASN A 47 0.47 -31.86 -9.69
C ASN A 47 -0.11 -30.75 -8.80
N ILE A 48 0.27 -30.63 -7.52
CA ILE A 48 -0.25 -29.58 -6.62
C ILE A 48 0.76 -28.47 -6.34
N ILE A 49 2.07 -28.77 -6.40
CA ILE A 49 3.12 -27.81 -6.07
C ILE A 49 3.66 -27.17 -7.36
N GLY A 50 2.77 -26.45 -8.05
CA GLY A 50 3.20 -25.47 -9.04
C GLY A 50 3.70 -24.22 -8.31
N ASN A 51 5.02 -24.02 -8.29
CA ASN A 51 5.71 -22.74 -8.03
C ASN A 51 5.17 -21.88 -6.86
N GLU A 52 5.19 -22.36 -5.62
CA GLU A 52 5.04 -21.48 -4.44
C GLU A 52 6.39 -21.19 -3.77
N LYS A 53 6.59 -19.90 -3.46
CA LYS A 53 7.88 -19.31 -3.01
C LYS A 53 8.17 -19.48 -1.52
N ASP A 54 7.28 -20.06 -0.72
CA ASP A 54 7.45 -20.23 0.72
C ASP A 54 7.77 -21.68 1.12
N GLU A 55 9.06 -21.96 1.20
CA GLU A 55 9.67 -23.28 1.45
C GLU A 55 9.22 -23.94 2.77
N SER A 56 8.80 -23.14 3.76
CA SER A 56 8.34 -23.59 5.07
C SER A 56 6.93 -24.22 5.02
N ILE A 57 6.00 -23.57 4.31
CA ILE A 57 4.59 -24.00 4.21
C ILE A 57 4.49 -25.24 3.30
N ALA A 58 5.29 -25.29 2.23
CA ALA A 58 5.40 -26.45 1.36
C ALA A 58 5.91 -27.71 2.11
N LYS A 59 6.77 -27.52 3.12
CA LYS A 59 7.32 -28.64 3.91
C LYS A 59 6.31 -29.21 4.90
N GLU A 60 5.49 -28.35 5.51
CA GLU A 60 4.47 -28.74 6.48
C GLU A 60 3.29 -29.46 5.81
N THR A 61 2.81 -28.93 4.68
CA THR A 61 1.78 -29.56 3.84
C THR A 61 2.23 -30.92 3.28
N LYS A 62 3.50 -31.05 2.86
CA LYS A 62 4.10 -32.32 2.40
C LYS A 62 4.14 -33.39 3.49
N ASN A 63 4.39 -33.02 4.75
CA ASN A 63 4.43 -33.97 5.85
C ASN A 63 3.04 -34.48 6.23
N ILE A 64 2.04 -33.59 6.23
CA ILE A 64 0.65 -33.94 6.53
C ILE A 64 0.07 -34.90 5.47
N SER A 65 0.31 -34.62 4.18
CA SER A 65 -0.13 -35.50 3.08
C SER A 65 0.47 -36.92 3.17
N LYS A 66 1.76 -37.03 3.48
CA LYS A 66 2.45 -38.33 3.64
C LYS A 66 1.89 -39.17 4.80
N ILE A 67 1.62 -38.54 5.95
CA ILE A 67 1.05 -39.22 7.11
C ILE A 67 -0.34 -39.75 6.76
N LEU A 68 -1.13 -38.96 6.03
CA LEU A 68 -2.48 -39.34 5.67
C LEU A 68 -2.54 -40.55 4.74
N ILE A 69 -1.76 -40.53 3.65
CA ILE A 69 -1.69 -41.65 2.70
C ILE A 69 -1.23 -42.92 3.42
N GLY A 70 -0.30 -42.80 4.36
CA GLY A 70 0.12 -43.90 5.23
C GLY A 70 -1.03 -44.50 6.04
N ILE A 71 -1.91 -43.68 6.60
CA ILE A 71 -3.08 -44.13 7.38
C ILE A 71 -4.11 -44.84 6.48
N VAL A 72 -4.38 -44.29 5.29
CA VAL A 72 -5.32 -44.90 4.33
C VAL A 72 -4.82 -46.26 3.86
N LEU A 73 -3.53 -46.37 3.53
CA LEU A 73 -2.91 -47.62 3.10
C LEU A 73 -2.83 -48.64 4.25
N LEU A 74 -2.63 -48.20 5.49
CA LEU A 74 -2.67 -49.06 6.67
C LEU A 74 -4.09 -49.63 6.87
N ALA A 75 -5.12 -48.80 6.81
CA ALA A 75 -6.51 -49.24 6.94
C ALA A 75 -6.90 -50.24 5.83
N PHE A 76 -6.48 -49.96 4.58
CA PHE A 76 -6.67 -50.88 3.46
C PHE A 76 -5.92 -52.20 3.65
N SER A 77 -4.67 -52.15 4.14
CA SER A 77 -3.89 -53.35 4.45
C SER A 77 -4.52 -54.18 5.56
N ILE A 78 -5.10 -53.56 6.59
CA ILE A 78 -5.83 -54.25 7.65
C ILE A 78 -7.07 -54.93 7.07
N MET A 79 -7.81 -54.25 6.19
CA MET A 79 -8.98 -54.82 5.53
C MET A 79 -8.64 -56.07 4.70
N VAL A 80 -7.55 -56.00 3.93
CA VAL A 80 -7.06 -57.14 3.14
C VAL A 80 -6.63 -58.29 4.04
N VAL A 81 -5.95 -58.01 5.15
CA VAL A 81 -5.50 -59.04 6.11
C VAL A 81 -6.69 -59.71 6.79
N VAL A 82 -7.70 -58.97 7.24
CA VAL A 82 -8.90 -59.54 7.86
C VAL A 82 -9.69 -60.36 6.84
N PHE A 83 -9.90 -59.84 5.62
CA PHE A 83 -10.52 -60.59 4.54
C PHE A 83 -9.79 -61.91 4.24
N LEU A 84 -8.46 -61.90 4.27
CA LEU A 84 -7.67 -63.12 4.07
C LEU A 84 -7.74 -64.08 5.25
N ILE A 85 -7.85 -63.59 6.49
CA ILE A 85 -8.03 -64.46 7.66
C ILE A 85 -9.39 -65.16 7.60
N ASP A 86 -10.46 -64.44 7.28
CA ASP A 86 -11.81 -65.01 7.18
C ASP A 86 -11.96 -65.92 5.94
N PHE A 87 -11.29 -65.60 4.83
CA PHE A 87 -11.26 -66.44 3.64
C PHE A 87 -10.44 -67.72 3.83
N LEU A 88 -9.38 -67.68 4.66
CA LEU A 88 -8.51 -68.83 4.92
C LEU A 88 -8.97 -69.70 6.10
N ASN A 89 -9.81 -69.16 6.99
CA ASN A 89 -10.49 -69.90 8.04
C ASN A 89 -12.01 -69.77 7.88
N PRO A 90 -12.65 -70.53 6.96
CA PRO A 90 -14.09 -70.66 7.00
C PRO A 90 -14.50 -71.25 8.37
N PRO A 91 -15.62 -70.81 8.97
CA PRO A 91 -16.09 -71.40 10.21
C PRO A 91 -16.26 -72.90 10.00
N LEU A 92 -15.54 -73.69 10.80
CA LEU A 92 -15.84 -75.11 10.99
C LEU A 92 -17.31 -75.17 11.38
N GLN A 93 -18.12 -75.71 10.48
CA GLN A 93 -19.51 -76.03 10.74
C GLN A 93 -19.49 -77.23 11.70
N ASP A 94 -19.36 -76.96 13.00
CA ASP A 94 -19.58 -77.94 14.06
C ASP A 94 -21.08 -78.25 14.11
N ASN A 95 -21.56 -78.99 13.12
CA ASN A 95 -22.90 -79.56 13.07
C ASN A 95 -22.82 -81.01 12.59
N LEU A 96 -21.99 -81.83 13.24
CA LEU A 96 -22.13 -83.28 13.15
C LEU A 96 -21.80 -83.88 14.53
N VAL A 97 -22.78 -84.60 15.08
CA VAL A 97 -22.76 -85.41 16.32
C VAL A 97 -23.17 -84.68 17.61
N ALA A 98 -24.43 -84.25 17.69
CA ALA A 98 -25.16 -84.23 18.97
C ALA A 98 -26.70 -84.20 18.78
N GLU A 99 -27.26 -85.12 17.98
CA GLU A 99 -28.68 -85.49 18.18
C GLU A 99 -28.99 -86.84 17.53
N CYS A 100 -28.70 -87.90 18.29
CA CYS A 100 -29.38 -89.18 18.12
C CYS A 100 -29.76 -89.66 19.51
N GLN A 101 -30.89 -89.17 20.03
CA GLN A 101 -31.87 -89.98 20.75
C GLN A 101 -33.07 -89.13 21.20
N ASN A 102 -34.17 -89.31 20.46
CA ASN A 102 -35.53 -89.61 20.96
C ASN A 102 -36.68 -88.79 20.32
N LYS A 103 -37.47 -89.56 19.55
CA LYS A 103 -38.94 -89.60 19.47
C LYS A 103 -39.70 -88.70 18.48
N CYS A 104 -40.13 -89.38 17.41
CA CYS A 104 -41.50 -89.48 16.87
C CYS A 104 -42.11 -88.34 16.02
N SER A 105 -42.19 -88.65 14.71
CA SER A 105 -43.31 -88.40 13.77
C SER A 105 -43.52 -87.01 13.13
N PRO A 106 -44.11 -86.97 11.91
CA PRO A 106 -43.61 -86.13 10.81
C PRO A 106 -44.55 -84.98 10.42
N LYS A 107 -44.03 -84.00 9.67
CA LYS A 107 -44.81 -83.26 8.65
C LYS A 107 -43.91 -82.62 7.60
N ASN A 108 -44.13 -83.02 6.36
CA ASN A 108 -43.62 -82.42 5.12
C ASN A 108 -44.18 -80.99 4.94
N VAL A 109 -43.33 -80.03 4.53
CA VAL A 109 -43.69 -78.91 3.63
C VAL A 109 -42.44 -78.45 2.86
N ILE A 110 -42.44 -78.76 1.56
CA ILE A 110 -42.09 -77.99 0.34
C ILE A 110 -41.15 -76.75 0.46
N ASP A 111 -40.12 -76.78 -0.40
CA ASP A 111 -39.29 -75.74 -1.02
C ASP A 111 -38.72 -74.60 -0.16
N THR A 112 -37.40 -74.38 -0.25
CA THR A 112 -36.84 -73.12 -0.79
C THR A 112 -35.32 -73.20 -0.95
N GLU A 113 -34.86 -72.75 -2.11
CA GLU A 113 -33.57 -72.15 -2.44
C GLU A 113 -32.42 -72.29 -1.43
N ASN A 114 -31.28 -72.79 -1.92
CA ASN A 114 -29.96 -72.42 -1.38
C ASN A 114 -29.80 -70.89 -1.46
N LYS A 115 -30.39 -70.16 -0.52
CA LYS A 115 -30.09 -68.77 -0.25
C LYS A 115 -28.68 -68.78 0.30
N VAL A 116 -27.70 -68.47 -0.56
CA VAL A 116 -26.37 -68.08 -0.10
C VAL A 116 -26.60 -66.97 0.92
N ASP A 117 -26.20 -67.19 2.17
CA ASP A 117 -26.35 -66.24 3.28
C ASP A 117 -25.50 -64.99 3.02
N LEU A 118 -26.01 -64.12 2.15
CA LEU A 118 -25.45 -62.82 1.78
C LEU A 118 -25.69 -61.78 2.89
N GLY A 119 -26.57 -62.08 3.85
CA GLY A 119 -26.87 -61.22 5.01
C GLY A 119 -25.65 -61.03 5.93
N PRO A 120 -25.10 -62.10 6.53
CA PRO A 120 -23.91 -62.01 7.38
C PRO A 120 -22.68 -61.43 6.69
N PHE A 121 -22.51 -61.71 5.39
CA PHE A 121 -21.48 -61.10 4.57
C PHE A 121 -21.70 -59.59 4.40
N GLY A 122 -22.94 -59.17 4.09
CA GLY A 122 -23.33 -57.77 4.02
C GLY A 122 -23.19 -57.03 5.35
N ASP A 123 -23.50 -57.69 6.47
CA ASP A 123 -23.38 -57.12 7.83
C ASP A 123 -21.92 -56.91 8.24
N PHE A 124 -21.02 -57.83 7.85
CA PHE A 124 -19.57 -57.66 8.07
C PHE A 124 -18.99 -56.52 7.21
N PHE A 125 -19.28 -56.52 5.91
CA PHE A 125 -18.81 -55.46 5.02
C PHE A 125 -19.41 -54.10 5.40
N GLY A 126 -20.69 -54.03 5.72
CA GLY A 126 -21.36 -52.82 6.19
C GLY A 126 -20.84 -52.34 7.54
N GLY A 127 -20.58 -53.26 8.48
CA GLY A 127 -20.04 -52.96 9.81
C GLY A 127 -18.59 -52.47 9.78
N MET A 128 -17.77 -52.92 8.82
CA MET A 128 -16.37 -52.51 8.69
C MET A 128 -16.17 -51.32 7.75
N LEU A 129 -16.84 -51.28 6.61
CA LEU A 129 -16.67 -50.22 5.60
C LEU A 129 -17.22 -48.86 6.06
N ASN A 130 -18.37 -48.84 6.73
CA ASN A 130 -18.99 -47.57 7.15
C ASN A 130 -18.09 -46.78 8.12
N PRO A 131 -17.51 -47.38 9.18
CA PRO A 131 -16.54 -46.70 10.03
C PRO A 131 -15.29 -46.24 9.27
N ILE A 132 -14.77 -47.03 8.32
CA ILE A 132 -13.59 -46.67 7.53
C ILE A 132 -13.88 -45.46 6.63
N PHE A 133 -15.00 -45.48 5.89
CA PHE A 133 -15.39 -44.34 5.04
C PHE A 133 -15.70 -43.09 5.86
N THR A 134 -16.30 -43.24 7.05
CA THR A 134 -16.55 -42.12 7.97
C THR A 134 -15.23 -41.52 8.47
N PHE A 135 -14.25 -42.37 8.81
CA PHE A 135 -12.92 -41.94 9.22
C PHE A 135 -12.19 -41.22 8.07
N LEU A 136 -12.22 -41.77 6.85
CA LEU A 136 -11.68 -41.11 5.66
C LEU A 136 -12.34 -39.75 5.40
N THR A 137 -13.66 -39.66 5.53
CA THR A 137 -14.41 -38.40 5.38
C THR A 137 -13.99 -37.38 6.43
N PHE A 138 -13.84 -37.79 7.69
CA PHE A 138 -13.34 -36.93 8.76
C PHE A 138 -11.95 -36.37 8.44
N PHE A 139 -11.03 -37.21 7.97
CA PHE A 139 -9.70 -36.75 7.55
C PHE A 139 -9.73 -35.83 6.34
N GLY A 140 -10.61 -36.10 5.36
CA GLY A 140 -10.83 -35.21 4.22
C GLY A 140 -11.29 -33.82 4.66
N ILE A 141 -12.20 -33.74 5.64
CA ILE A 141 -12.65 -32.48 6.23
C ILE A 141 -11.52 -31.78 6.99
N VAL A 142 -10.75 -32.51 7.81
CA VAL A 142 -9.60 -31.93 8.54
C VAL A 142 -8.58 -31.33 7.57
N ILE A 143 -8.26 -32.03 6.48
CA ILE A 143 -7.36 -31.53 5.44
C ILE A 143 -7.94 -30.28 4.80
N THR A 144 -9.23 -30.29 4.46
CA THR A 144 -9.92 -29.14 3.86
C THR A 144 -9.82 -27.92 4.78
N ILE A 145 -10.06 -28.10 6.09
CA ILE A 145 -9.93 -27.03 7.10
C ILE A 145 -8.48 -26.52 7.18
N VAL A 146 -7.49 -27.41 7.16
CA VAL A 146 -6.08 -27.01 7.20
C VAL A 146 -5.71 -26.22 5.94
N MET A 147 -6.12 -26.68 4.76
CA MET A 147 -5.85 -26.01 3.49
C MET A 147 -6.51 -24.62 3.44
N GLN A 148 -7.77 -24.51 3.86
CA GLN A 148 -8.49 -23.23 3.98
C GLN A 148 -7.79 -22.26 4.95
N ARG A 149 -7.22 -22.76 6.06
CA ARG A 149 -6.47 -21.90 7.00
C ARG A 149 -5.20 -21.33 6.36
N VAL A 150 -4.51 -22.11 5.53
CA VAL A 150 -3.32 -21.65 4.81
C VAL A 150 -3.70 -20.59 3.77
N GLU A 151 -4.74 -20.84 2.98
CA GLU A 151 -5.25 -19.89 1.97
C GLU A 151 -5.71 -18.56 2.60
N LEU A 152 -6.40 -18.62 3.75
CA LEU A 152 -6.80 -17.42 4.49
C LEU A 152 -5.59 -16.62 4.98
N LYS A 153 -4.49 -17.29 5.34
CA LYS A 153 -3.26 -16.60 5.76
C LYS A 153 -2.61 -15.88 4.57
N LEU A 154 -2.43 -16.58 3.45
CA LEU A 154 -1.87 -15.99 2.23
C LEU A 154 -2.73 -14.81 1.74
N THR A 155 -4.06 -15.00 1.72
CA THR A 155 -5.02 -13.95 1.37
C THR A 155 -4.90 -12.74 2.29
N ARG A 156 -4.74 -12.93 3.61
CA ARG A 156 -4.55 -11.82 4.57
C ARG A 156 -3.25 -11.06 4.31
N ASP A 157 -2.17 -11.78 4.00
CA ASP A 157 -0.87 -11.18 3.72
C ASP A 157 -0.91 -10.36 2.42
N GLU A 158 -1.52 -10.87 1.35
CA GLU A 158 -1.74 -10.14 0.10
C GLU A 158 -2.68 -8.95 0.27
N TYR A 159 -3.75 -9.11 1.05
CA TYR A 159 -4.67 -8.03 1.39
C TYR A 159 -3.95 -6.88 2.11
N SER A 160 -3.04 -7.20 3.04
CA SER A 160 -2.27 -6.19 3.77
C SER A 160 -1.39 -5.34 2.83
N LYS A 161 -0.72 -5.97 1.85
CA LYS A 161 0.08 -5.30 0.82
C LYS A 161 -0.80 -4.44 -0.09
N THR A 162 -1.92 -5.00 -0.53
CA THR A 162 -2.89 -4.31 -1.39
C THR A 162 -3.47 -3.07 -0.69
N ASN A 163 -3.80 -3.17 0.59
CA ASN A 163 -4.32 -2.05 1.37
C ASN A 163 -3.30 -0.90 1.50
N GLN A 164 -2.00 -1.22 1.65
CA GLN A 164 -0.94 -0.22 1.65
C GLN A 164 -0.82 0.50 0.29
N GLU A 165 -0.90 -0.24 -0.82
CA GLU A 165 -0.88 0.35 -2.16
C GLU A 165 -2.11 1.24 -2.42
N ILE A 166 -3.30 0.82 -1.98
CA ILE A 166 -4.54 1.63 -2.07
C ILE A 166 -4.40 2.93 -1.27
N LYS A 167 -3.84 2.88 -0.06
CA LYS A 167 -3.56 4.09 0.73
C LYS A 167 -2.62 5.03 0.00
N ARG A 168 -1.53 4.51 -0.58
CA ARG A 168 -0.59 5.32 -1.38
C ARG A 168 -1.29 5.98 -2.57
N GLN A 169 -2.06 5.22 -3.34
CA GLN A 169 -2.81 5.73 -4.48
C GLN A 169 -3.84 6.79 -4.07
N THR A 170 -4.52 6.60 -2.93
CA THR A 170 -5.48 7.58 -2.40
C THR A 170 -4.80 8.90 -2.09
N ILE A 171 -3.63 8.86 -1.44
CA ILE A 171 -2.83 10.04 -1.14
C ILE A 171 -2.38 10.74 -2.43
N GLU A 172 -1.86 9.99 -3.41
CA GLU A 172 -1.42 10.52 -4.71
C GLU A 172 -2.58 11.20 -5.45
N ASN A 173 -3.74 10.53 -5.56
CA ASN A 173 -4.92 11.07 -6.21
C ASN A 173 -5.42 12.35 -5.52
N GLN A 174 -5.52 12.35 -4.18
CA GLN A 174 -5.89 13.54 -3.43
C GLN A 174 -4.91 14.69 -3.65
N PHE A 175 -3.60 14.40 -3.66
CA PHE A 175 -2.56 15.40 -3.92
C PHE A 175 -2.71 16.04 -5.30
N PHE A 176 -2.85 15.24 -6.37
CA PHE A 176 -2.99 15.77 -7.72
C PHE A 176 -4.31 16.53 -7.92
N ASN A 177 -5.41 16.07 -7.31
CA ASN A 177 -6.67 16.81 -7.31
C ASN A 177 -6.53 18.19 -6.66
N LEU A 178 -5.75 18.30 -5.58
CA LEU A 178 -5.49 19.59 -4.93
C LEU A 178 -4.62 20.50 -5.81
N ILE A 179 -3.61 19.96 -6.51
CA ILE A 179 -2.82 20.73 -7.49
C ILE A 179 -3.70 21.25 -8.62
N ASP A 180 -4.57 20.40 -9.17
CA ASP A 180 -5.45 20.80 -10.26
C ASP A 180 -6.42 21.90 -9.82
N LEU A 181 -6.95 21.80 -8.61
CA LEU A 181 -7.74 22.87 -8.01
C LEU A 181 -6.91 24.15 -7.84
N HIS A 182 -5.67 24.06 -7.40
CA HIS A 182 -4.77 25.21 -7.25
C HIS A 182 -4.52 25.91 -8.59
N ASN A 183 -4.25 25.15 -9.64
CA ASN A 183 -4.04 25.67 -11.00
C ASN A 183 -5.30 26.32 -11.57
N LYS A 184 -6.48 25.75 -11.32
CA LYS A 184 -7.77 26.36 -11.69
C LYS A 184 -8.00 27.68 -10.97
N ILE A 185 -7.79 27.72 -9.65
CA ILE A 185 -7.87 28.97 -8.87
C ILE A 185 -6.91 30.00 -9.44
N CYS A 186 -5.66 29.61 -9.74
CA CYS A 186 -4.66 30.49 -10.34
C CYS A 186 -5.14 31.07 -11.67
N ALA A 187 -5.74 30.25 -12.54
CA ALA A 187 -6.24 30.68 -13.85
C ALA A 187 -7.44 31.64 -13.74
N GLU A 188 -8.27 31.50 -12.72
CA GLU A 188 -9.46 32.31 -12.47
C GLU A 188 -9.19 33.61 -11.68
N LEU A 189 -7.96 33.80 -11.17
CA LEU A 189 -7.60 35.03 -10.47
C LEU A 189 -7.84 36.24 -11.37
N LEU A 190 -8.54 37.24 -10.85
CA LEU A 190 -8.81 38.51 -11.51
C LEU A 190 -8.39 39.67 -10.63
N LEU A 191 -7.49 40.50 -11.15
CA LEU A 191 -6.99 41.69 -10.49
C LEU A 191 -7.53 42.94 -11.17
N PRO A 192 -8.48 43.69 -10.57
CA PRO A 192 -8.88 45.02 -11.03
C PRO A 192 -7.79 46.04 -10.68
N ALA A 193 -6.72 46.04 -11.49
CA ALA A 193 -5.47 46.75 -11.24
C ALA A 193 -5.68 48.26 -11.02
N LYS A 194 -6.56 48.88 -11.80
CA LYS A 194 -6.87 50.31 -11.68
C LYS A 194 -7.56 50.68 -10.37
N ASN A 195 -8.55 49.89 -9.94
CA ASN A 195 -9.26 50.13 -8.68
C ASN A 195 -8.32 49.96 -7.48
N ILE A 196 -7.49 48.92 -7.53
CA ILE A 196 -6.55 48.60 -6.45
C ILE A 196 -5.43 49.64 -6.37
N SER A 197 -4.83 49.99 -7.50
CA SER A 197 -3.78 51.02 -7.55
C SER A 197 -4.32 52.38 -7.12
N GLN A 198 -5.57 52.73 -7.44
CA GLN A 198 -6.22 53.94 -6.92
C GLN A 198 -6.21 53.95 -5.39
N GLU A 199 -6.72 52.89 -4.77
CA GLU A 199 -6.78 52.83 -3.32
C GLU A 199 -5.38 52.83 -2.69
N VAL A 200 -4.44 52.09 -3.26
CA VAL A 200 -3.11 51.84 -2.69
C VAL A 200 -2.16 53.02 -2.90
N LEU A 201 -2.18 53.66 -4.07
CA LEU A 201 -1.25 54.72 -4.45
C LEU A 201 -1.73 56.11 -4.04
N MET A 202 -3.05 56.39 -4.05
CA MET A 202 -3.54 57.73 -3.69
C MET A 202 -3.49 58.01 -2.18
N GLY A 203 -3.51 56.98 -1.33
CA GLY A 203 -3.53 57.14 0.13
C GLY A 203 -4.82 57.82 0.65
N LYS A 204 -4.89 58.11 1.97
CA LYS A 204 -6.03 58.83 2.58
C LYS A 204 -5.99 60.36 2.40
N SER A 205 -4.90 60.90 1.88
CA SER A 205 -4.69 62.34 1.79
C SER A 205 -4.13 62.67 0.40
N SER A 206 -4.86 63.51 -0.33
CA SER A 206 -4.51 64.06 -1.64
C SER A 206 -3.26 64.93 -1.54
N ILE A 207 -2.09 64.31 -1.37
CA ILE A 207 -0.81 64.96 -1.60
C ILE A 207 -0.61 64.97 -3.12
N THR A 208 -0.34 66.13 -3.70
CA THR A 208 -0.21 66.38 -5.14
C THR A 208 0.68 65.36 -5.87
N ASN A 209 1.70 64.82 -5.18
CA ASN A 209 2.60 63.79 -5.71
C ASN A 209 1.93 62.42 -5.87
N ASN A 210 1.05 62.00 -4.96
CA ASN A 210 0.37 60.70 -5.05
C ASN A 210 -0.61 60.66 -6.23
N LYS A 211 -1.25 61.80 -6.53
CA LYS A 211 -2.14 61.94 -7.70
C LYS A 211 -1.36 61.75 -9.00
N LYS A 212 -0.20 62.42 -9.14
CA LYS A 212 0.67 62.26 -10.32
C LYS A 212 1.14 60.82 -10.49
N ILE A 213 1.56 60.15 -9.42
CA ILE A 213 1.96 58.73 -9.44
C ILE A 213 0.81 57.86 -9.96
N TYR A 214 -0.37 58.02 -9.39
CA TYR A 214 -1.55 57.27 -9.82
C TYR A 214 -1.90 57.54 -11.29
N ASP A 215 -1.89 58.81 -11.73
CA ASP A 215 -2.21 59.16 -13.11
C ASP A 215 -1.22 58.52 -14.12
N ILE A 216 0.07 58.42 -13.78
CA ILE A 216 1.07 57.73 -14.60
C ILE A 216 0.75 56.23 -14.68
N TYR A 217 0.43 55.59 -13.55
CA TYR A 217 0.08 54.17 -13.52
C TYR A 217 -1.15 53.88 -14.40
N GLN A 218 -2.21 54.67 -14.27
CA GLN A 218 -3.47 54.49 -15.02
C GLN A 218 -3.31 54.56 -16.53
N ASN A 219 -2.38 55.40 -17.01
CA ASN A 219 -2.12 55.57 -18.43
C ASN A 219 -1.18 54.51 -19.01
N THR A 220 -0.50 53.72 -18.16
CA THR A 220 0.53 52.75 -18.60
C THR A 220 0.10 51.29 -18.42
N HIS A 221 -0.92 51.02 -17.59
CA HIS A 221 -1.34 49.66 -17.24
C HIS A 221 -2.78 49.37 -17.69
N LYS A 222 -3.09 48.07 -17.87
CA LYS A 222 -4.42 47.60 -18.27
C LYS A 222 -5.42 47.71 -17.12
N ASP A 223 -6.71 47.68 -17.45
CA ASP A 223 -7.80 47.72 -16.48
C ASP A 223 -7.78 46.53 -15.52
N GLN A 224 -7.59 45.34 -16.09
CA GLN A 224 -7.66 44.07 -15.40
C GLN A 224 -6.61 43.10 -15.91
N TYR A 225 -6.16 42.23 -15.01
CA TYR A 225 -5.25 41.13 -15.30
C TYR A 225 -5.88 39.83 -14.83
N ILE A 226 -5.65 38.76 -15.58
CA ILE A 226 -6.25 37.45 -15.32
C ILE A 226 -5.15 36.40 -15.24
N GLY A 227 -5.39 35.38 -14.42
CA GLY A 227 -4.52 34.23 -14.35
C GLY A 227 -3.21 34.55 -13.62
N ARG A 228 -2.12 33.93 -14.07
CA ARG A 228 -0.79 34.07 -13.43
C ARG A 228 -0.17 35.47 -13.56
N GLN A 229 -0.61 36.28 -14.52
CA GLN A 229 -0.07 37.63 -14.75
C GLN A 229 -0.39 38.60 -13.61
N VAL A 230 -1.43 38.32 -12.82
CA VAL A 230 -1.84 39.13 -11.68
C VAL A 230 -0.73 39.29 -10.63
N PHE A 231 0.18 38.32 -10.48
CA PHE A 231 1.25 38.39 -9.50
C PHE A 231 2.34 39.38 -9.91
N SER A 232 2.64 39.45 -11.21
CA SER A 232 3.55 40.47 -11.75
C SER A 232 2.94 41.85 -11.59
N GLU A 233 1.67 42.00 -11.94
CA GLU A 233 1.00 43.29 -11.84
C GLU A 233 0.85 43.74 -10.39
N LEU A 234 0.48 42.84 -9.48
CA LEU A 234 0.44 43.14 -8.06
C LEU A 234 1.82 43.63 -7.58
N TYR A 235 2.88 42.94 -7.98
CA TYR A 235 4.24 43.36 -7.65
C TYR A 235 4.54 44.78 -8.17
N ASP A 236 4.15 45.09 -9.41
CA ASP A 236 4.30 46.41 -10.01
C ASP A 236 3.53 47.50 -9.25
N ILE A 237 2.27 47.27 -8.86
CA ILE A 237 1.49 48.17 -8.01
C ILE A 237 2.22 48.46 -6.70
N LEU A 238 2.73 47.42 -6.03
CA LEU A 238 3.36 47.56 -4.73
C LEU A 238 4.65 48.40 -4.79
N ARG A 239 5.41 48.29 -5.87
CA ARG A 239 6.66 49.05 -6.08
C ARG A 239 6.48 50.39 -6.79
N PHE A 240 5.29 50.72 -7.27
CA PHE A 240 5.12 51.87 -8.15
C PHE A 240 5.46 53.21 -7.45
N SER A 241 6.29 54.05 -8.07
CA SER A 241 6.77 55.33 -7.52
C SER A 241 6.97 56.39 -8.62
N ASP A 242 7.03 57.67 -8.24
CA ASP A 242 7.43 58.74 -9.15
C ASP A 242 8.93 58.70 -9.41
N SER A 243 9.32 58.95 -10.66
CA SER A 243 10.65 59.42 -11.06
C SER A 243 11.85 58.61 -10.53
N GLY A 244 11.91 57.31 -10.83
CA GLY A 244 13.14 56.50 -10.71
C GLY A 244 13.62 56.21 -9.27
N MET A 245 12.86 56.60 -8.25
CA MET A 245 13.19 56.39 -6.85
C MET A 245 12.59 55.08 -6.34
N ASN A 246 13.37 54.23 -5.67
CA ASN A 246 12.86 52.96 -5.15
C ASN A 246 11.89 53.18 -3.99
N VAL A 247 10.80 52.40 -3.94
CA VAL A 247 9.86 52.40 -2.83
C VAL A 247 10.51 51.79 -1.60
N SER A 248 10.42 52.46 -0.45
CA SER A 248 10.94 51.89 0.79
C SER A 248 10.18 50.62 1.17
N VAL A 249 10.88 49.65 1.76
CA VAL A 249 10.30 48.35 2.13
C VAL A 249 9.09 48.50 3.06
N LYS A 250 9.11 49.50 3.95
CA LYS A 250 7.97 49.81 4.83
C LYS A 250 6.72 50.25 4.04
N VAL A 251 6.89 51.05 3.00
CA VAL A 251 5.79 51.47 2.11
C VAL A 251 5.30 50.28 1.29
N PHE A 252 6.21 49.48 0.72
CA PHE A 252 5.86 48.28 -0.05
C PHE A 252 5.01 47.30 0.78
N ILE A 253 5.48 46.94 1.97
CA ILE A 253 4.77 46.08 2.92
C ILE A 253 3.44 46.72 3.36
N GLY A 254 3.42 48.03 3.63
CA GLY A 254 2.20 48.76 3.99
C GLY A 254 1.14 48.75 2.90
N ARG A 255 1.55 48.88 1.63
CA ARG A 255 0.67 48.75 0.46
C ARG A 255 0.08 47.35 0.36
N TYR A 256 0.91 46.32 0.51
CA TYR A 256 0.44 44.94 0.50
C TYR A 256 -0.54 44.66 1.64
N LYS A 257 -0.24 45.14 2.85
CA LYS A 257 -1.15 45.02 4.00
C LYS A 257 -2.50 45.68 3.74
N LYS A 258 -2.53 46.81 3.02
CA LYS A 258 -3.77 47.47 2.62
C LYS A 258 -4.59 46.60 1.66
N ILE A 259 -3.94 46.02 0.64
CA ILE A 259 -4.58 45.07 -0.29
C ILE A 259 -5.10 43.85 0.47
N GLN A 260 -4.31 43.30 1.38
CA GLN A 260 -4.71 42.14 2.18
C GLN A 260 -5.92 42.45 3.08
N ASN A 261 -6.04 43.66 3.62
CA ASN A 261 -7.17 44.04 4.47
C ASN A 261 -8.43 44.40 3.67
N SER A 262 -8.30 45.15 2.57
CA SER A 262 -9.44 45.66 1.79
C SER A 262 -9.87 44.69 0.68
N HIS A 263 -8.96 43.86 0.19
CA HIS A 263 -9.12 43.06 -1.03
C HIS A 263 -8.65 41.61 -0.87
N ASN A 264 -8.77 41.03 0.35
CA ASN A 264 -8.39 39.63 0.58
C ASN A 264 -9.09 38.65 -0.37
N TYR A 265 -10.29 38.97 -0.85
CA TYR A 265 -11.05 38.12 -1.75
C TYR A 265 -10.31 37.77 -3.05
N ILE A 266 -9.33 38.57 -3.46
CA ILE A 266 -8.55 38.35 -4.69
C ILE A 266 -7.55 37.20 -4.48
N PHE A 267 -6.65 37.32 -3.50
CA PHE A 267 -5.55 36.37 -3.31
C PHE A 267 -5.74 35.40 -2.15
N GLY A 268 -6.68 35.68 -1.26
CA GLY A 268 -6.89 34.93 -0.02
C GLY A 268 -7.25 33.47 -0.27
N HIS A 269 -8.11 33.19 -1.25
CA HIS A 269 -8.46 31.83 -1.63
C HIS A 269 -7.28 31.06 -2.22
N TYR A 270 -6.49 31.72 -3.08
CA TYR A 270 -5.29 31.14 -3.68
C TYR A 270 -4.24 30.76 -2.62
N PHE A 271 -3.88 31.69 -1.72
CA PHE A 271 -2.88 31.42 -0.69
C PHE A 271 -3.37 30.43 0.37
N ARG A 272 -4.66 30.47 0.73
CA ARG A 272 -5.24 29.48 1.65
C ARG A 272 -5.24 28.08 1.05
N ASN A 273 -5.53 27.95 -0.25
CA ASN A 273 -5.45 26.66 -0.93
C ASN A 273 -4.01 26.12 -0.98
N LEU A 274 -3.03 26.98 -1.29
CA LEU A 274 -1.60 26.59 -1.22
C LEU A 274 -1.17 26.17 0.19
N PHE A 275 -1.61 26.90 1.22
CA PHE A 275 -1.40 26.53 2.61
C PHE A 275 -1.97 25.14 2.92
N GLN A 276 -3.21 24.86 2.49
CA GLN A 276 -3.82 23.54 2.70
C GLN A 276 -3.09 22.42 1.97
N ILE A 277 -2.56 22.67 0.77
CA ILE A 277 -1.72 21.69 0.06
C ILE A 277 -0.47 21.36 0.88
N LEU A 278 0.25 22.38 1.36
CA LEU A 278 1.46 22.17 2.15
C LEU A 278 1.15 21.51 3.50
N LYS A 279 0.03 21.87 4.12
CA LYS A 279 -0.44 21.23 5.36
C LYS A 279 -0.78 19.77 5.14
N PHE A 280 -1.52 19.46 4.07
CA PHE A 280 -1.83 18.09 3.66
C PHE A 280 -0.56 17.25 3.48
N ILE A 281 0.44 17.78 2.74
CA ILE A 281 1.75 17.10 2.57
C ILE A 281 2.46 16.88 3.92
N ALA A 282 2.39 17.84 4.84
CA ALA A 282 3.02 17.71 6.15
C ALA A 282 2.38 16.61 7.02
N GLU A 283 1.06 16.42 6.90
CA GLU A 283 0.23 15.50 7.69
C GLU A 283 0.17 14.08 7.10
N MET A 284 0.58 13.85 5.85
CA MET A 284 0.62 12.52 5.24
C MET A 284 1.41 11.50 6.10
N GLU A 285 0.94 10.26 6.17
CA GLU A 285 1.66 9.13 6.80
C GLU A 285 2.75 8.58 5.84
N LEU A 286 3.72 9.42 5.50
CA LEU A 286 4.84 9.10 4.63
C LEU A 286 6.18 9.52 5.24
N ASP A 287 7.26 8.92 4.76
CA ASP A 287 8.62 9.33 5.11
C ASP A 287 8.85 10.81 4.73
N GLU A 288 9.61 11.55 5.54
CA GLU A 288 9.87 12.97 5.29
C GLU A 288 10.53 13.23 3.92
N GLU A 289 11.31 12.28 3.40
CA GLU A 289 11.87 12.36 2.04
C GLU A 289 10.77 12.38 0.96
N LYS A 290 9.74 11.54 1.10
CA LYS A 290 8.60 11.48 0.18
C LYS A 290 7.76 12.75 0.29
N LYS A 291 7.48 13.22 1.51
CA LYS A 291 6.80 14.51 1.73
C LYS A 291 7.54 15.66 1.05
N TYR A 292 8.86 15.69 1.21
CA TYR A 292 9.69 16.70 0.55
C TYR A 292 9.62 16.59 -0.98
N LYS A 293 9.54 15.38 -1.56
CA LYS A 293 9.30 15.19 -3.00
C LYS A 293 7.97 15.81 -3.44
N TYR A 294 6.87 15.58 -2.73
CA TYR A 294 5.57 16.21 -3.03
C TYR A 294 5.64 17.74 -2.96
N ALA A 295 6.28 18.29 -1.92
CA ALA A 295 6.46 19.73 -1.80
C ALA A 295 7.32 20.31 -2.95
N LYS A 296 8.30 19.58 -3.47
CA LYS A 296 9.04 19.99 -4.67
C LYS A 296 8.15 20.04 -5.92
N ILE A 297 7.20 19.11 -6.08
CA ILE A 297 6.31 19.08 -7.24
C ILE A 297 5.46 20.35 -7.27
N ILE A 298 4.77 20.69 -6.18
CA ILE A 298 3.96 21.92 -6.13
C ILE A 298 4.85 23.17 -6.26
N ARG A 299 6.03 23.19 -5.62
CA ARG A 299 6.99 24.30 -5.76
C ARG A 299 7.43 24.54 -7.21
N ALA A 300 7.58 23.48 -8.01
CA ALA A 300 7.94 23.58 -9.42
C ALA A 300 6.82 24.20 -10.28
N GLN A 301 5.57 24.18 -9.80
CA GLN A 301 4.43 24.82 -10.47
C GLN A 301 4.36 26.33 -10.21
N MET A 302 5.13 26.87 -9.25
CA MET A 302 5.06 28.27 -8.82
C MET A 302 5.97 29.15 -9.68
N SER A 303 5.49 30.31 -10.10
CA SER A 303 6.35 31.31 -10.76
C SER A 303 7.19 32.09 -9.75
N THR A 304 8.25 32.76 -10.23
CA THR A 304 9.07 33.65 -9.40
C THR A 304 8.25 34.75 -8.75
N MET A 305 7.26 35.32 -9.45
CA MET A 305 6.38 36.36 -8.92
C MET A 305 5.41 35.83 -7.87
N GLU A 306 4.91 34.61 -8.03
CA GLU A 306 4.10 33.98 -6.99
C GLU A 306 4.92 33.73 -5.72
N LEU A 307 6.15 33.20 -5.85
CA LEU A 307 7.05 33.00 -4.70
C LEU A 307 7.42 34.32 -4.02
N ALA A 308 7.60 35.38 -4.81
CA ALA A 308 7.87 36.72 -4.33
C ALA A 308 6.71 37.27 -3.49
N ILE A 309 5.48 37.25 -4.02
CA ILE A 309 4.30 37.69 -3.29
C ILE A 309 4.00 36.77 -2.10
N LEU A 310 4.22 35.46 -2.22
CA LEU A 310 4.06 34.49 -1.13
C LEU A 310 4.98 34.81 0.05
N LEU A 311 6.25 35.12 -0.21
CA LEU A 311 7.16 35.53 0.85
C LEU A 311 6.64 36.80 1.57
N ILE A 312 6.10 37.77 0.84
CA ILE A 312 5.47 38.96 1.45
C ILE A 312 4.21 38.57 2.25
N ASN A 313 3.37 37.69 1.71
CA ASN A 313 2.16 37.17 2.35
C ASN A 313 2.47 36.50 3.70
N CYS A 314 3.60 35.81 3.81
CA CYS A 314 4.02 35.12 5.02
C CYS A 314 4.93 35.96 5.94
N THR A 315 5.03 37.28 5.72
CA THR A 315 5.73 38.17 6.67
C THR A 315 4.96 38.33 7.97
N GLU A 316 5.67 38.75 9.02
CA GLU A 316 5.15 38.83 10.37
C GLU A 316 3.82 39.63 10.46
N ASN A 317 2.79 39.02 11.06
CA ASN A 317 1.48 39.61 11.27
C ASN A 317 0.73 40.05 9.98
N MET A 318 0.98 39.40 8.84
CA MET A 318 0.23 39.64 7.60
C MET A 318 -1.07 38.83 7.51
N VAL A 319 -0.96 37.51 7.56
CA VAL A 319 -2.11 36.60 7.35
C VAL A 319 -2.37 35.73 8.57
N ASP A 320 -1.31 35.24 9.20
CA ASP A 320 -1.37 34.36 10.34
C ASP A 320 -0.25 34.67 11.35
N LYS A 321 -0.11 33.83 12.37
CA LYS A 321 0.94 33.93 13.40
C LYS A 321 2.24 33.22 13.00
N GLY A 322 2.44 32.90 11.72
CA GLY A 322 3.62 32.21 11.19
C GLY A 322 3.41 30.74 10.84
N GLU A 323 2.18 30.21 10.88
CA GLU A 323 1.88 28.81 10.54
C GLU A 323 2.27 28.50 9.09
N PHE A 324 1.88 29.37 8.16
CA PHE A 324 2.23 29.20 6.74
C PHE A 324 3.74 29.34 6.53
N ARG A 325 4.38 30.32 7.16
CA ARG A 325 5.84 30.47 7.16
C ARG A 325 6.53 29.17 7.59
N ASN A 326 6.07 28.53 8.67
CA ASN A 326 6.70 27.32 9.19
C ASN A 326 6.64 26.18 8.18
N LEU A 327 5.56 26.06 7.39
CA LEU A 327 5.50 25.12 6.27
C LEU A 327 6.49 25.48 5.16
N LEU A 328 6.63 26.78 4.82
CA LEU A 328 7.63 27.23 3.84
C LEU A 328 9.06 26.89 4.28
N VAL A 329 9.36 27.04 5.58
CA VAL A 329 10.64 26.65 6.17
C VAL A 329 10.84 25.13 6.13
N LYS A 330 9.86 24.35 6.60
CA LYS A 330 9.90 22.87 6.64
C LYS A 330 10.26 22.28 5.27
N PHE A 331 9.67 22.83 4.20
CA PHE A 331 9.85 22.31 2.85
C PHE A 331 10.85 23.09 1.99
N SER A 332 11.59 24.05 2.56
CA SER A 332 12.48 24.96 1.82
C SER A 332 11.80 25.52 0.56
N PHE A 333 10.57 26.00 0.73
CA PHE A 333 9.65 26.25 -0.38
C PHE A 333 10.08 27.41 -1.30
N LEU A 334 10.90 28.32 -0.79
CA LEU A 334 11.37 29.50 -1.49
C LEU A 334 12.75 29.31 -2.14
N LYS A 335 13.26 28.07 -2.20
CA LYS A 335 14.60 27.75 -2.75
C LYS A 335 14.87 28.31 -4.16
N HIS A 336 13.85 28.41 -5.02
CA HIS A 336 14.01 28.91 -6.40
C HIS A 336 13.72 30.42 -6.53
N LEU A 337 13.56 31.14 -5.42
CA LEU A 337 13.47 32.59 -5.46
C LEU A 337 14.85 33.17 -5.79
N GLY A 338 15.00 33.67 -7.01
CA GLY A 338 16.24 34.31 -7.47
C GLY A 338 16.40 35.68 -6.84
N LEU A 339 17.40 35.82 -5.97
CA LEU A 339 17.69 37.06 -5.26
C LEU A 339 19.09 37.57 -5.57
N ASP A 340 19.26 38.89 -5.64
CA ASP A 340 20.56 39.57 -5.78
C ASP A 340 20.72 40.62 -4.69
N LEU A 341 21.95 40.80 -4.22
CA LEU A 341 22.32 41.88 -3.32
C LEU A 341 22.71 43.11 -4.13
N LYS A 342 22.10 44.25 -3.82
CA LYS A 342 22.60 45.56 -4.25
C LYS A 342 23.02 46.37 -3.03
N LYS A 343 24.23 46.93 -3.08
CA LYS A 343 24.68 47.92 -2.11
C LYS A 343 24.14 49.30 -2.53
N ASP A 344 23.38 49.92 -1.64
CA ASP A 344 22.86 51.28 -1.80
C ASP A 344 23.41 52.15 -0.67
N GLY A 345 24.58 52.75 -0.90
CA GLY A 345 25.35 53.45 0.13
C GLY A 345 25.78 52.53 1.28
N LYS A 346 25.32 52.82 2.50
CA LYS A 346 25.56 51.98 3.71
C LYS A 346 24.50 50.87 3.90
N ASN A 347 23.42 50.90 3.14
CA ASN A 347 22.34 49.92 3.25
C ASN A 347 22.51 48.83 2.20
N GLU A 348 22.26 47.60 2.60
CA GLU A 348 22.23 46.45 1.71
C GLU A 348 20.77 46.09 1.43
N ILE A 349 20.39 46.13 0.15
CA ILE A 349 19.02 45.89 -0.30
C ILE A 349 19.01 44.65 -1.17
N VAL A 350 17.99 43.80 -1.01
CA VAL A 350 17.84 42.61 -1.84
C VAL A 350 16.82 42.87 -2.94
N ARG A 351 17.16 42.44 -4.16
CA ARG A 351 16.37 42.54 -5.38
C ARG A 351 15.98 41.16 -5.89
N LEU A 352 14.87 41.07 -6.62
CA LEU A 352 14.60 39.89 -7.44
C LEU A 352 15.51 39.90 -8.66
N LYS A 353 16.12 38.75 -8.96
CA LYS A 353 16.88 38.55 -10.19
C LYS A 353 16.01 38.87 -11.41
N GLY A 354 16.55 39.67 -12.33
CA GLY A 354 15.86 40.06 -13.57
C GLY A 354 14.83 41.18 -13.41
N VAL A 355 14.68 41.75 -12.21
CA VAL A 355 13.79 42.88 -11.95
C VAL A 355 14.61 44.10 -11.55
N SER A 356 14.36 45.25 -12.17
CA SER A 356 15.18 46.46 -12.00
C SER A 356 15.01 47.16 -10.64
N SER A 357 13.97 46.80 -9.87
CA SER A 357 13.58 47.46 -8.63
C SER A 357 14.02 46.74 -7.36
N ASP A 358 14.17 47.52 -6.28
CA ASP A 358 14.35 47.00 -4.92
C ASP A 358 13.17 46.11 -4.51
N PHE A 359 13.47 44.93 -3.99
CA PHE A 359 12.45 43.94 -3.63
C PHE A 359 12.16 44.02 -2.12
N ILE A 360 13.15 43.70 -1.29
CA ILE A 360 12.93 43.37 0.12
C ILE A 360 14.13 43.77 1.00
N SER A 361 13.85 44.13 2.26
CA SER A 361 14.90 44.37 3.26
C SER A 361 15.51 43.07 3.74
N ILE A 362 16.79 43.12 4.08
CA ILE A 362 17.51 42.00 4.70
C ILE A 362 16.77 41.41 5.91
N ASN A 363 16.13 42.25 6.73
CA ASN A 363 15.39 41.78 7.91
C ASN A 363 14.22 40.85 7.56
N VAL A 364 13.54 41.07 6.44
CA VAL A 364 12.47 40.16 5.99
C VAL A 364 13.05 38.83 5.58
N LEU A 365 14.19 38.79 4.88
CA LEU A 365 14.84 37.51 4.55
C LEU A 365 15.28 36.76 5.80
N LYS A 366 15.84 37.48 6.79
CA LYS A 366 16.23 36.91 8.08
C LYS A 366 15.06 36.21 8.77
N TYR A 367 13.85 36.77 8.64
CA TYR A 367 12.64 36.16 9.19
C TYR A 367 12.34 34.79 8.60
N PHE A 368 12.78 34.45 7.38
CA PHE A 368 12.57 33.14 6.75
C PHE A 368 13.74 32.17 6.89
N LEU A 369 14.83 32.60 7.54
CA LEU A 369 15.95 31.75 7.89
C LEU A 369 15.65 30.96 9.15
N ASP A 370 16.14 29.72 9.20
CA ASP A 370 16.20 28.90 10.40
C ASP A 370 17.65 28.93 10.89
N LEU A 371 18.01 29.96 11.66
CA LEU A 371 19.38 30.20 12.13
C LEU A 371 19.77 29.32 13.33
N ASP A 372 18.81 28.62 13.93
CA ASP A 372 19.04 27.83 15.15
C ASP A 372 19.40 26.36 14.84
N ASN A 373 19.13 25.86 13.63
CA ASN A 373 19.45 24.49 13.18
C ASN A 373 20.58 24.46 12.12
N THR A 374 21.84 24.61 12.54
CA THR A 374 22.99 24.81 11.64
C THR A 374 23.71 23.53 11.15
N CYS A 375 23.23 22.34 11.50
CA CYS A 375 24.01 21.10 11.33
C CYS A 375 23.81 20.31 10.03
N ASP A 376 22.89 20.69 9.12
CA ASP A 376 22.57 19.85 7.96
C ASP A 376 22.28 20.67 6.70
N ASP A 377 22.33 20.08 5.51
CA ASP A 377 22.19 20.71 4.17
C ASP A 377 20.90 21.57 3.94
N LYS A 378 20.06 21.72 4.96
CA LYS A 378 18.90 22.62 5.13
C LYS A 378 19.27 24.07 5.56
N LYS A 379 20.53 24.49 5.39
CA LYS A 379 21.18 25.65 6.04
C LYS A 379 20.57 27.06 5.87
N LEU A 380 19.47 27.26 5.16
CA LEU A 380 18.84 28.58 4.97
C LEU A 380 17.31 28.56 5.14
N GLY A 381 16.78 27.62 5.95
CA GLY A 381 15.35 27.54 6.26
C GLY A 381 14.47 27.42 5.00
N ALA A 382 13.61 28.42 4.77
CA ALA A 382 12.72 28.43 3.61
C ALA A 382 13.45 28.49 2.27
N PHE A 383 14.72 28.89 2.23
CA PHE A 383 15.52 28.98 1.00
C PHE A 383 16.37 27.72 0.74
N GLY A 384 16.45 26.77 1.67
CA GLY A 384 17.18 25.51 1.52
C GLY A 384 18.64 25.72 1.09
N ASN A 385 19.04 25.14 -0.04
CA ASN A 385 20.38 25.28 -0.62
C ASN A 385 20.44 26.30 -1.77
N SER A 386 19.62 27.35 -1.75
CA SER A 386 19.66 28.43 -2.73
C SER A 386 21.04 29.12 -2.75
N GLU A 387 21.74 29.06 -3.88
CA GLU A 387 23.06 29.69 -4.05
C GLU A 387 22.99 31.21 -3.92
N SER A 388 21.93 31.84 -4.46
CA SER A 388 21.74 33.29 -4.33
C SER A 388 21.64 33.73 -2.88
N VAL A 389 20.81 33.03 -2.09
CA VAL A 389 20.61 33.37 -0.68
C VAL A 389 21.84 33.02 0.15
N ARG A 390 22.55 31.94 -0.20
CA ARG A 390 23.82 31.58 0.43
C ARG A 390 24.89 32.66 0.21
N GLY A 391 25.01 33.18 -1.02
CA GLY A 391 25.92 34.28 -1.33
C GLY A 391 25.57 35.55 -0.53
N ILE A 392 24.29 35.90 -0.48
CA ILE A 392 23.78 37.03 0.32
C ILE A 392 24.11 36.82 1.82
N ALA A 393 23.81 35.64 2.36
CA ALA A 393 24.04 35.32 3.77
C ALA A 393 25.53 35.34 4.14
N SER A 394 26.42 34.92 3.23
CA SER A 394 27.88 34.99 3.43
C SER A 394 28.37 36.43 3.44
N ILE A 395 27.92 37.27 2.51
CA ILE A 395 28.30 38.70 2.43
C ILE A 395 27.87 39.46 3.69
N ILE A 396 26.66 39.18 4.19
CA ILE A 396 26.09 39.83 5.38
C ILE A 396 26.68 39.24 6.69
N GLY A 397 27.36 38.09 6.62
CA GLY A 397 27.96 37.43 7.78
C GLY A 397 26.97 36.61 8.63
N TRP A 398 25.86 36.16 8.05
CA TRP A 398 24.90 35.27 8.71
C TRP A 398 25.34 33.81 8.78
N ILE A 399 26.19 33.40 7.84
CA ILE A 399 26.80 32.08 7.81
C ILE A 399 28.32 32.24 7.72
N LYS A 400 29.06 31.31 8.33
CA LYS A 400 30.52 31.25 8.13
C LYS A 400 30.80 30.92 6.66
N PRO A 401 31.84 31.54 6.06
CA PRO A 401 32.19 31.36 4.66
C PRO A 401 32.52 29.90 4.30
#